data_AF-A0A820PU93-F1
#
_entry.id   AF-A0A820PU93-F1
#
_cell.length_a   1.000
_cell.length_b   1.000
_cell.length_c   1.000
_cell.angle_alpha   90.00
_cell.angle_beta   90.00
_cell.angle_gamma   90.00
#
_symmetry.space_group_name_H-M   'P 1'
#
loop_
_entity.id
_entity.type
_entity.pdbx_description
1 polymer ?
#
loop_
_entity_poly.entity_id
_entity_poly.type
_entity_poly.pdbx_seq_one_letter_code
_entity_poly.pdbx_strand_id
1 'polypeptide(L)'
;YYKEKCEELNKVTYKILDRQREEIDKIRFQINELLDKQETTYDDINSLTLSIDRLKQNLNEIDQLSINVNISPYKINKELISFNQSYLQEFNLLSILSSYSTMTRLNKSSIALVSNDQNLLIHQNSNLCLIDDELTIIKQKEWIYDSIIHMCWSSILNSFIIITAIDILLVYEH
;
A
#
# COMPACT_ATOMS: atom_id res chain seq x y z
N TYR A 1 59.57 61.81 13.47
CA TYR A 1 58.19 62.19 13.10
C TYR A 1 57.78 61.63 11.74
N TYR A 2 58.22 62.19 10.60
CA TYR A 2 57.78 61.71 9.27
C TYR A 2 58.11 60.24 8.99
N LYS A 3 59.33 59.79 9.29
CA LYS A 3 59.76 58.39 9.11
C LYS A 3 58.91 57.40 9.92
N GLU A 4 58.62 57.76 11.17
CA GLU A 4 57.79 56.97 12.09
C GLU A 4 56.34 56.87 11.61
N LYS A 5 55.77 57.97 11.09
CA LYS A 5 54.45 57.96 10.47
C LYS A 5 54.39 57.11 9.19
N CYS A 6 55.45 57.11 8.38
CA CYS A 6 55.56 56.23 7.23
C CYS A 6 55.64 54.75 7.63
N GLU A 7 56.36 54.42 8.70
CA GLU A 7 56.45 53.05 9.22
C GLU A 7 55.10 52.57 9.81
N GLU A 8 54.38 53.42 10.54
CA GLU A 8 53.01 53.12 11.00
C GLU A 8 52.05 52.89 9.82
N LEU A 9 52.10 53.75 8.80
CA LEU A 9 51.27 53.62 7.61
C LEU A 9 51.55 52.30 6.88
N ASN A 10 52.82 51.96 6.67
CA ASN A 10 53.22 50.70 6.04
C ASN A 10 52.70 49.50 6.83
N LYS A 11 52.81 49.51 8.16
CA LYS A 11 52.32 48.43 9.02
C LYS A 11 50.80 48.25 8.91
N VAL A 12 50.04 49.33 8.82
CA VAL A 12 48.58 49.27 8.59
C VAL A 12 48.27 48.73 7.21
N THR A 13 48.95 49.22 6.17
CA THR A 13 48.78 48.76 4.78
C THR A 13 49.07 47.27 4.64
N TYR A 14 50.16 46.77 5.23
CA TYR A 14 50.47 45.33 5.21
C TYR A 14 49.42 44.49 5.90
N LYS A 15 48.91 44.92 7.07
CA LYS A 15 47.83 44.20 7.76
C LYS A 15 46.55 44.13 6.93
N ILE A 16 46.21 45.20 6.22
CA ILE A 16 45.03 45.22 5.34
C ILE A 16 45.26 44.29 4.14
N LEU A 17 46.44 44.34 3.52
CA LEU A 17 46.80 43.47 2.39
C LEU A 17 46.80 41.99 2.79
N ASP A 18 47.36 41.64 3.93
CA ASP A 18 47.38 40.26 4.43
C ASP A 18 45.96 39.76 4.70
N ARG A 19 45.13 40.58 5.36
CA ARG A 19 43.72 40.24 5.61
C ARG A 19 42.94 40.06 4.30
N GLN A 20 43.14 40.95 3.33
CA GLN A 20 42.50 40.83 2.02
C GLN A 20 42.95 39.56 1.29
N ARG A 21 44.24 39.18 1.42
CA ARG A 21 44.75 37.93 0.86
C ARG A 21 44.08 36.71 1.48
N GLU A 22 43.98 36.67 2.80
CA GLU A 22 43.29 35.58 3.52
C GLU A 22 41.82 35.47 3.12
N GLU A 23 41.12 36.60 3.00
CA GLU A 23 39.72 36.63 2.56
C GLU A 23 39.57 36.13 1.12
N ILE A 24 40.48 36.52 0.21
CA ILE A 24 40.50 36.02 -1.18
C ILE A 24 40.72 34.51 -1.22
N ASP A 25 41.66 33.99 -0.43
CA ASP A 25 41.97 32.56 -0.42
C ASP A 25 40.80 31.74 0.16
N LYS A 26 40.12 32.27 1.17
CA LYS A 26 38.88 31.67 1.70
C LYS A 26 37.77 31.63 0.65
N ILE A 27 37.56 32.73 -0.09
CA ILE A 27 36.56 32.78 -1.17
C ILE A 27 36.91 31.77 -2.26
N ARG A 28 38.18 31.67 -2.67
CA ARG A 28 38.63 30.67 -3.66
C ARG A 28 38.33 29.25 -3.20
N PHE A 29 38.60 28.93 -1.94
CA PHE A 29 38.29 27.63 -1.37
C PHE A 29 36.79 27.32 -1.45
N GLN A 30 35.94 28.27 -1.05
CA GLN A 30 34.49 28.11 -1.11
C GLN A 30 33.97 27.95 -2.55
N ILE A 31 34.56 28.66 -3.51
CA ILE A 31 34.21 28.52 -4.93
C ILE A 31 34.51 27.10 -5.42
N ASN A 32 35.68 26.56 -5.09
CA ASN A 32 36.04 25.21 -5.49
C ASN A 32 35.10 24.16 -4.88
N GLU A 33 34.77 24.27 -3.58
CA GLU A 33 33.80 23.37 -2.95
C GLU A 33 32.41 23.43 -3.61
N LEU A 34 31.99 24.61 -4.07
CA LEU A 34 30.71 24.78 -4.76
C LEU A 34 30.75 24.18 -6.18
N LEU A 35 31.88 24.30 -6.89
CA LEU A 35 32.06 23.70 -8.21
C LEU A 35 32.01 22.16 -8.12
N ASP A 36 32.72 21.56 -7.17
CA ASP A 36 32.72 20.11 -6.97
C ASP A 36 31.32 19.57 -6.64
N LYS A 37 30.57 20.29 -5.79
CA LYS A 37 29.17 19.96 -5.47
C LYS A 37 28.25 20.10 -6.68
N GLN A 38 28.47 21.13 -7.51
CA GLN A 38 27.69 21.34 -8.72
C GLN A 38 27.91 20.20 -9.73
N GLU A 39 29.15 19.77 -9.92
CA GLU A 39 29.50 18.64 -10.79
C GLU A 39 28.86 17.33 -10.29
N THR A 40 28.99 17.04 -9.00
CA THR A 40 28.36 15.86 -8.37
C THR A 40 26.83 15.88 -8.56
N THR A 41 26.20 17.04 -8.37
CA THR A 41 24.73 17.19 -8.54
C THR A 41 24.31 16.97 -9.99
N TYR A 42 25.13 17.43 -10.95
CA TYR A 42 24.87 17.24 -12.37
C TYR A 42 24.92 15.75 -12.76
N ASP A 43 25.91 15.01 -12.25
CA ASP A 43 26.03 13.57 -12.46
C ASP A 43 24.85 12.80 -11.85
N ASP A 44 24.42 13.16 -10.65
CA ASP A 44 23.25 12.58 -9.99
C ASP A 44 21.97 12.81 -10.82
N ILE A 45 21.77 14.03 -11.33
CA ILE A 45 20.63 14.37 -12.19
C ILE A 45 20.63 13.54 -13.47
N ASN A 46 21.79 13.38 -14.13
CA ASN A 46 21.90 12.56 -15.34
C ASN A 46 21.59 11.09 -15.04
N SER A 47 22.11 10.56 -13.93
CA SER A 47 21.84 9.19 -13.50
C SER A 47 20.35 8.96 -13.25
N LEU A 48 19.70 9.86 -12.51
CA LEU A 48 18.25 9.80 -12.25
C LEU A 48 17.44 9.90 -13.54
N THR A 49 17.84 10.77 -14.47
CA THR A 49 17.16 10.92 -15.78
C THR A 49 17.19 9.61 -16.56
N LEU A 50 18.35 8.94 -16.62
CA LEU A 50 18.50 7.64 -17.27
C LEU A 50 17.65 6.55 -16.59
N SER A 51 17.56 6.56 -15.26
CA SER A 51 16.70 5.63 -14.51
C SER A 51 15.21 5.85 -14.81
N ILE A 52 14.76 7.11 -14.89
CA ILE A 52 13.37 7.46 -15.23
C ILE A 52 13.04 6.99 -16.64
N ASP A 53 13.93 7.19 -17.61
CA ASP A 53 13.69 6.77 -18.99
C ASP A 53 13.61 5.25 -19.12
N ARG A 54 14.44 4.50 -18.38
CA ARG A 54 14.33 3.03 -18.29
C ARG A 54 13.01 2.58 -17.67
N LEU A 55 12.57 3.22 -16.59
CA LEU A 55 11.28 2.90 -15.97
C LEU A 55 10.11 3.15 -16.92
N LYS A 56 10.14 4.24 -17.68
CA LYS A 56 9.13 4.52 -18.72
C LYS A 56 9.12 3.45 -19.81
N GLN A 57 10.30 2.99 -20.24
CA GLN A 57 10.39 1.89 -21.22
C GLN A 57 9.78 0.60 -20.67
N ASN A 58 10.14 0.22 -19.43
CA ASN A 58 9.58 -0.97 -18.79
C ASN A 58 8.05 -0.90 -18.63
N LEU A 59 7.50 0.27 -18.27
CA LEU A 59 6.05 0.45 -18.17
C LEU A 59 5.36 0.29 -19.53
N ASN A 60 5.94 0.86 -20.60
CA ASN A 60 5.41 0.68 -21.95
C ASN A 60 5.45 -0.79 -22.40
N GLU A 61 6.50 -1.54 -22.03
CA GLU A 61 6.60 -2.98 -22.32
C GLU A 61 5.54 -3.78 -21.55
N ILE A 62 5.27 -3.44 -20.28
CA ILE A 62 4.20 -4.07 -19.48
C ILE A 62 2.82 -3.79 -20.09
N ASP A 63 2.56 -2.54 -20.51
CA ASP A 63 1.31 -2.18 -21.17
C ASP A 63 1.11 -2.96 -22.48
N GLN A 64 2.19 -3.19 -23.25
CA GLN A 64 2.16 -4.03 -24.45
C GLN A 64 1.98 -5.53 -24.15
N LEU A 65 2.49 -6.01 -23.01
CA LEU A 65 2.35 -7.38 -22.55
C LEU A 65 1.05 -7.63 -21.77
N SER A 66 0.25 -6.58 -21.49
CA SER A 66 -1.01 -6.71 -20.79
C SER A 66 -1.96 -7.59 -21.60
N ILE A 67 -2.10 -8.84 -21.16
CA ILE A 67 -3.02 -9.81 -21.75
C ILE A 67 -4.42 -9.26 -21.53
N ASN A 68 -5.10 -8.92 -22.62
CA ASN A 68 -6.48 -8.45 -22.57
C ASN A 68 -7.37 -9.65 -22.19
N VAL A 69 -7.54 -9.90 -20.90
CA VAL A 69 -8.38 -10.99 -20.38
C VAL A 69 -9.84 -10.59 -20.62
N ASN A 70 -10.33 -10.96 -21.78
CA ASN A 70 -11.73 -10.76 -22.15
C ASN A 70 -12.57 -11.83 -21.43
N ILE A 71 -12.93 -11.57 -20.17
CA ILE A 71 -13.86 -12.42 -19.42
C ILE A 71 -15.24 -12.22 -20.05
N SER A 72 -15.52 -12.99 -21.09
CA SER A 72 -16.86 -13.08 -21.64
C SER A 72 -17.72 -13.80 -20.60
N PRO A 73 -18.79 -13.19 -20.06
CA PRO A 73 -19.70 -13.91 -19.18
C PRO A 73 -20.25 -15.11 -19.94
N TYR A 74 -20.17 -16.29 -19.33
CA TYR A 74 -20.70 -17.52 -19.89
C TYR A 74 -22.20 -17.30 -20.18
N LYS A 75 -22.56 -17.08 -21.45
CA LYS A 75 -23.95 -16.98 -21.87
C LYS A 75 -24.55 -18.37 -21.78
N ILE A 76 -25.10 -18.70 -20.61
CA ILE A 76 -25.96 -19.85 -20.43
C ILE A 76 -27.06 -19.74 -21.48
N ASN A 77 -27.10 -20.68 -22.43
CA ASN A 77 -28.19 -20.75 -23.39
C ASN A 77 -29.48 -20.98 -22.59
N LYS A 78 -30.46 -20.08 -22.70
CA LYS A 78 -31.73 -20.18 -21.95
C LYS A 78 -32.52 -21.45 -22.29
N GLU A 79 -32.15 -22.13 -23.36
CA GLU A 79 -32.75 -23.40 -23.79
C GLU A 79 -32.14 -24.64 -23.08
N LEU A 80 -31.00 -24.50 -22.39
CA LEU A 80 -30.35 -25.58 -21.64
C LEU A 80 -30.90 -25.77 -20.22
N ILE A 81 -31.64 -24.77 -19.71
CA ILE A 81 -32.30 -24.83 -18.40
C ILE A 81 -33.81 -24.76 -18.62
N SER A 82 -34.45 -25.91 -18.83
CA SER A 82 -35.89 -26.03 -18.72
C SER A 82 -36.27 -26.09 -17.24
N PHE A 83 -36.65 -24.94 -16.67
CA PHE A 83 -37.35 -24.95 -15.41
C PHE A 83 -38.74 -25.54 -15.64
N ASN A 84 -39.06 -26.64 -14.95
CA ASN A 84 -40.44 -27.12 -14.91
C ASN A 84 -41.34 -25.98 -14.44
N GLN A 85 -42.31 -25.62 -15.28
CA GLN A 85 -43.18 -24.44 -15.14
C GLN A 85 -43.94 -24.38 -13.81
N SER A 86 -43.97 -25.48 -13.06
CA SER A 86 -44.53 -25.57 -11.71
C SER A 86 -43.78 -24.74 -10.65
N TYR A 87 -42.49 -24.45 -10.83
CA TYR A 87 -41.68 -23.76 -9.79
C TYR A 87 -41.62 -22.23 -9.92
N LEU A 88 -42.04 -21.68 -11.07
CA LEU A 88 -41.93 -20.24 -11.33
C LEU A 88 -43.07 -19.41 -10.70
N GLN A 89 -44.15 -20.04 -10.25
CA GLN A 89 -45.23 -19.32 -9.55
C GLN A 89 -44.91 -19.06 -8.07
N GLU A 90 -43.96 -19.79 -7.47
CA GLU A 90 -43.60 -19.65 -6.05
C GLU A 90 -42.39 -18.74 -5.79
N PHE A 91 -41.49 -18.58 -6.77
CA PHE A 91 -40.27 -17.77 -6.60
C PHE A 91 -40.34 -16.45 -7.38
N ASN A 92 -40.80 -15.39 -6.71
CA ASN A 92 -40.74 -14.03 -7.26
C ASN A 92 -39.32 -13.46 -7.17
N LEU A 93 -38.43 -13.85 -8.10
CA LEU A 93 -37.03 -13.38 -8.18
C LEU A 93 -36.88 -11.86 -8.30
N LEU A 94 -37.95 -11.12 -8.61
CA LEU A 94 -37.94 -9.66 -8.64
C LEU A 94 -37.77 -9.04 -7.24
N SER A 95 -38.03 -9.79 -6.16
CA SER A 95 -37.82 -9.31 -4.79
C SER A 95 -36.35 -9.25 -4.36
N ILE A 96 -35.43 -9.87 -5.12
CA ILE A 96 -33.99 -9.94 -4.80
C ILE A 96 -33.22 -8.73 -5.35
N LEU A 97 -33.78 -8.03 -6.34
CA LEU A 97 -33.06 -7.03 -7.13
C LEU A 97 -32.93 -5.64 -6.47
N SER A 98 -33.63 -5.36 -5.37
CA SER A 98 -33.78 -3.99 -4.85
C SER A 98 -33.06 -3.66 -3.53
N SER A 99 -32.24 -4.55 -2.98
CA SER A 99 -31.61 -4.32 -1.67
C SER A 99 -30.08 -4.27 -1.75
N TYR A 100 -29.53 -3.32 -2.50
CA TYR A 100 -28.16 -2.87 -2.24
C TYR A 100 -28.22 -1.42 -1.74
N SER A 101 -27.82 -1.22 -0.49
CA SER A 101 -27.55 0.11 0.05
C SER A 101 -26.05 0.19 0.32
N THR A 102 -25.38 1.17 -0.29
CA THR A 102 -23.96 1.41 -0.03
C THR A 102 -23.86 2.18 1.27
N MET A 103 -23.59 1.49 2.38
CA MET A 103 -23.27 2.15 3.64
C MET A 103 -21.82 2.62 3.63
N THR A 104 -21.59 3.90 3.92
CA THR A 104 -20.24 4.44 4.11
C THR A 104 -19.63 3.85 5.38
N ARG A 105 -18.53 3.11 5.22
CA ARG A 105 -17.77 2.48 6.30
C ARG A 105 -17.30 3.53 7.30
N LEU A 106 -17.81 3.50 8.53
CA LEU A 106 -17.19 4.21 9.66
C LEU A 106 -15.83 3.56 9.90
N ASN A 107 -14.77 4.38 10.00
CA ASN A 107 -13.36 3.98 9.94
C ASN A 107 -12.87 3.23 11.20
N LYS A 108 -13.74 2.44 11.84
CA LYS A 108 -13.49 1.75 13.10
C LYS A 108 -13.79 0.27 12.93
N SER A 109 -12.70 -0.50 12.96
CA SER A 109 -12.61 -1.95 12.93
C SER A 109 -12.73 -2.59 11.54
N SER A 110 -11.69 -3.34 11.19
CA SER A 110 -11.72 -4.39 10.19
C SER A 110 -12.02 -5.67 10.96
N ILE A 111 -13.29 -5.97 11.18
CA ILE A 111 -13.69 -7.26 11.74
C ILE A 111 -13.83 -8.19 10.56
N ALA A 112 -12.93 -9.15 10.44
CA ALA A 112 -13.15 -10.28 9.56
C ALA A 112 -14.34 -11.07 10.15
N LEU A 113 -15.33 -11.40 9.32
CA LEU A 113 -16.47 -12.25 9.68
C LEU A 113 -16.78 -13.23 8.55
N VAL A 114 -17.27 -14.41 8.90
CA VAL A 114 -17.74 -15.42 7.94
C VAL A 114 -18.87 -16.23 8.55
N SER A 115 -19.88 -16.57 7.76
CA SER A 115 -20.99 -17.44 8.16
C SER A 115 -20.93 -18.77 7.42
N ASN A 116 -21.43 -19.83 8.07
CA ASN A 116 -21.72 -21.12 7.45
C ASN A 116 -23.22 -21.47 7.49
N ASP A 117 -24.07 -20.44 7.44
CA ASP A 117 -25.54 -20.48 7.54
C ASP A 117 -26.10 -20.81 8.93
N GLN A 118 -25.35 -21.50 9.79
CA GLN A 118 -25.76 -21.83 11.16
C GLN A 118 -25.06 -20.95 12.20
N ASN A 119 -23.75 -20.77 12.01
CA ASN A 119 -22.89 -20.06 12.94
C ASN A 119 -22.12 -18.96 12.22
N LEU A 120 -21.80 -17.92 12.97
CA LEU A 120 -20.97 -16.80 12.54
C LEU A 120 -19.62 -16.86 13.26
N LEU A 121 -18.54 -16.93 12.49
CA LEU A 121 -17.18 -16.81 13.00
C LEU A 121 -16.70 -15.36 12.86
N ILE A 122 -16.36 -14.73 13.98
CA ILE A 122 -15.86 -13.35 14.02
C ILE A 122 -14.49 -13.28 14.70
N HIS A 123 -13.67 -12.33 14.26
CA HIS A 123 -12.44 -11.97 14.98
C HIS A 123 -12.65 -10.66 15.77
N GLN A 124 -12.68 -10.76 17.09
CA GLN A 124 -12.94 -9.65 18.01
C GLN A 124 -11.92 -9.63 19.15
N ASN A 125 -11.27 -8.47 19.38
CA ASN A 125 -10.36 -8.25 20.51
C ASN A 125 -9.31 -9.35 20.68
N SER A 126 -8.62 -9.72 19.60
CA SER A 126 -7.63 -10.81 19.56
C SER A 126 -8.19 -12.21 19.82
N ASN A 127 -9.50 -12.40 19.73
CA ASN A 127 -10.16 -13.68 19.87
C ASN A 127 -10.93 -14.02 18.61
N LEU A 128 -10.94 -15.31 18.29
CA LEU A 128 -11.82 -15.88 17.29
C LEU A 128 -13.03 -16.47 18.02
N CYS A 129 -14.21 -15.90 17.75
CA CYS A 129 -15.47 -16.26 18.41
C CYS A 129 -16.40 -16.89 17.39
N LEU A 130 -16.95 -18.05 17.73
CA LEU A 130 -18.06 -18.69 17.03
C LEU A 130 -19.36 -18.29 17.73
N ILE A 131 -20.30 -17.75 16.96
CA ILE A 131 -21.54 -17.15 17.42
C ILE A 131 -22.72 -17.90 16.78
N ASP A 132 -23.79 -18.16 17.53
CA ASP A 132 -25.02 -18.75 17.00
C ASP A 132 -25.95 -17.70 16.35
N ASP A 133 -27.12 -18.16 15.91
CA ASP A 133 -28.22 -17.35 15.39
C ASP A 133 -28.83 -16.40 16.44
N GLU A 134 -28.72 -16.74 17.72
CA GLU A 134 -29.14 -15.92 18.87
C GLU A 134 -28.09 -14.85 19.25
N LEU A 135 -26.99 -14.73 18.49
CA LEU A 135 -25.87 -13.82 18.74
C LEU A 135 -25.12 -14.09 20.05
N THR A 136 -25.16 -15.32 20.55
CA THR A 136 -24.42 -15.77 21.71
C THR A 136 -23.10 -16.41 21.30
N ILE A 137 -22.03 -16.16 22.08
CA ILE A 137 -20.72 -16.77 21.82
C ILE A 137 -20.76 -18.21 22.32
N ILE A 138 -20.78 -19.17 21.39
CA ILE A 138 -20.76 -20.60 21.68
C ILE A 138 -19.33 -21.06 22.00
N LYS A 139 -18.35 -20.50 21.30
CA LYS A 139 -16.94 -20.88 21.44
C LYS A 139 -16.04 -19.69 21.22
N GLN A 140 -14.97 -19.61 22.01
CA GLN A 140 -13.97 -18.57 21.89
C GLN A 140 -12.58 -19.18 22.01
N LYS A 141 -11.67 -18.75 21.12
CA LYS A 141 -10.27 -19.10 21.19
C LYS A 141 -9.40 -17.86 20.97
N GLU A 142 -8.35 -17.74 21.76
CA GLU A 142 -7.36 -16.68 21.55
C GLU A 142 -6.70 -16.84 20.17
N TRP A 143 -6.65 -15.74 19.42
CA TRP A 143 -6.01 -15.68 18.12
C TRP A 143 -4.57 -15.21 18.27
N ILE A 144 -3.66 -16.19 18.28
CA ILE A 144 -2.21 -15.97 18.45
C ILE A 144 -1.44 -15.88 17.13
N TYR A 145 -2.15 -15.96 16.00
CA TYR A 145 -1.55 -15.92 14.67
C TYR A 145 -1.50 -14.50 14.12
N ASP A 146 -0.95 -14.36 12.91
CA ASP A 146 -0.87 -13.07 12.22
C ASP A 146 -2.26 -12.51 11.85
N SER A 147 -2.26 -11.27 11.35
CA SER A 147 -3.44 -10.54 10.92
C SER A 147 -4.24 -11.32 9.88
N ILE A 148 -5.55 -11.42 10.13
CA ILE A 148 -6.48 -12.09 9.22
C ILE A 148 -6.69 -11.21 7.99
N ILE A 149 -6.33 -11.73 6.83
CA ILE A 149 -6.56 -11.07 5.53
C ILE A 149 -7.96 -11.40 5.01
N HIS A 150 -8.37 -12.67 5.12
CA HIS A 150 -9.65 -13.14 4.64
C HIS A 150 -10.15 -14.35 5.45
N MET A 151 -11.48 -14.53 5.50
CA MET A 151 -12.10 -15.75 6.03
C MET A 151 -13.20 -16.23 5.08
N CYS A 152 -13.35 -17.53 4.91
CA CYS A 152 -14.45 -18.11 4.15
C CYS A 152 -14.87 -19.47 4.73
N TRP A 153 -16.09 -19.89 4.43
CA TRP A 153 -16.58 -21.22 4.75
C TRP A 153 -16.44 -22.11 3.52
N SER A 154 -15.96 -23.34 3.73
CA SER A 154 -15.94 -24.36 2.68
C SER A 154 -16.88 -25.50 3.06
N SER A 155 -17.96 -25.64 2.31
CA SER A 155 -18.88 -26.77 2.46
C SER A 155 -18.25 -28.11 2.10
N ILE A 156 -17.22 -28.11 1.24
CA ILE A 156 -16.48 -29.32 0.86
C ILE A 156 -15.62 -29.83 2.02
N LEU A 157 -14.98 -28.91 2.74
CA LEU A 157 -14.10 -29.25 3.86
C LEU A 157 -14.83 -29.25 5.20
N ASN A 158 -16.10 -28.83 5.22
CA ASN A 158 -16.91 -28.61 6.41
C ASN A 158 -16.15 -27.84 7.51
N SER A 159 -15.46 -26.77 7.10
CA SER A 159 -14.61 -25.97 7.99
C SER A 159 -14.49 -24.53 7.54
N PHE A 160 -14.21 -23.66 8.50
CA PHE A 160 -13.82 -22.29 8.24
C PHE A 160 -12.36 -22.26 7.81
N ILE A 161 -12.10 -21.54 6.72
CA ILE A 161 -10.76 -21.28 6.21
C ILE A 161 -10.40 -19.86 6.60
N ILE A 162 -9.29 -19.70 7.30
CA ILE A 162 -8.74 -18.40 7.69
C ILE A 162 -7.41 -18.21 6.96
N ILE A 163 -7.31 -17.11 6.23
CA ILE A 163 -6.14 -16.74 5.45
C ILE A 163 -5.45 -15.58 6.17
N THR A 164 -4.21 -15.80 6.59
CA THR A 164 -3.32 -14.76 7.14
C THR A 164 -2.28 -14.37 6.10
N ALA A 165 -1.33 -13.48 6.46
CA ALA A 165 -0.23 -13.14 5.56
C ALA A 165 0.76 -14.30 5.33
N ILE A 166 0.80 -15.26 6.25
CA ILE A 166 1.81 -16.32 6.27
C ILE A 166 1.21 -17.73 6.11
N ASP A 167 -0.02 -17.95 6.57
CA ASP A 167 -0.61 -19.28 6.71
C ASP A 167 -2.07 -19.34 6.24
N ILE A 168 -2.50 -20.57 5.90
CA ILE A 168 -3.91 -20.92 5.72
C ILE A 168 -4.28 -21.90 6.83
N LEU A 169 -5.24 -21.52 7.66
CA LEU A 169 -5.67 -22.27 8.83
C LEU A 169 -7.09 -22.79 8.65
N LEU A 170 -7.32 -24.05 9.04
CA LEU A 170 -8.66 -24.65 9.09
C LEU A 170 -9.17 -24.63 10.52
N VAL A 171 -10.38 -24.09 10.70
CA VAL A 171 -11.09 -24.06 11.97
C VAL A 171 -12.35 -24.91 11.84
N TYR A 172 -12.41 -25.96 12.64
CA TYR A 172 -13.53 -26.90 12.71
C TYR A 172 -14.52 -26.48 13.81
N GLU A 173 -15.78 -26.81 13.62
CA GLU A 173 -16.87 -26.49 14.56
C GLU A 173 -16.92 -27.35 15.83
N HIS A 174 -16.11 -28.42 15.91
CA HIS A 174 -16.14 -29.38 17.02
C HIS A 174 -15.82 -28.79 18.39
#